data_AF-H8X065-F1
#
_entry.id   AF-H8X065-F1
#
_cell.length_a   1.000
_cell.length_b   1.000
_cell.length_c   1.000
_cell.angle_alpha   90.00
_cell.angle_beta   90.00
_cell.angle_gamma   90.00
#
_symmetry.space_group_name_H-M   'P 1'
#
loop_
_entity.id
_entity.type
_entity.pdbx_description
1 polymer ?
#
loop_
_entity_poly.entity_id
_entity_poly.type
_entity_poly.pdbx_seq_one_letter_code
_entity_poly.pdbx_strand_id
1 'polypeptide(L)' 'MAGKNQLPFHVRATDVVHRLTVLGLAGFCIVGGGSIVFNIWANSDYAPWNKKKLKFEEEQYHQSREVGESSSSQVE' A
#
# COMPACT_ATOMS: atom_id res chain seq x y z
N MET A 1 -33.31 45.10 7.31
CA MET A 1 -34.03 43.98 6.68
C MET A 1 -33.11 42.78 6.69
N ALA A 2 -33.32 41.83 7.61
CA ALA A 2 -32.42 40.68 7.79
C ALA A 2 -32.60 39.68 6.63
N GLY A 3 -31.52 39.39 5.91
CA GLY A 3 -31.52 38.56 4.71
C GLY A 3 -31.91 37.10 4.97
N LYS A 4 -33.06 36.68 4.43
CA LYS A 4 -33.54 35.29 4.43
C LYS A 4 -33.13 34.58 3.14
N ASN A 5 -31.81 34.45 2.92
CA ASN A 5 -31.25 33.54 1.91
C ASN A 5 -30.56 32.36 2.60
N GLN A 6 -31.23 31.72 3.55
CA GLN A 6 -30.76 30.47 4.12
C GLN A 6 -31.26 29.31 3.27
N LEU A 7 -30.32 28.60 2.64
CA LEU A 7 -30.61 27.37 1.91
C LEU A 7 -31.36 26.39 2.84
N PRO A 8 -32.44 25.75 2.37
CA PRO A 8 -33.24 24.84 3.18
C PRO A 8 -32.37 23.73 3.79
N PHE A 9 -32.61 23.40 5.07
CA PHE A 9 -31.73 22.59 5.92
C PHE A 9 -31.26 21.28 5.27
N HIS A 10 -32.13 20.62 4.50
CA HIS A 10 -31.78 19.40 3.76
C HIS A 10 -30.65 19.58 2.74
N VAL A 11 -30.50 20.76 2.11
CA VAL A 11 -29.44 21.05 1.13
C VAL A 11 -28.11 21.25 1.86
N ARG A 12 -28.17 21.87 3.04
CA ARG A 12 -26.98 22.06 3.88
C ARG A 12 -26.50 20.73 4.43
N ALA A 13 -27.42 19.86 4.83
CA ALA A 13 -27.09 18.52 5.32
C ALA A 13 -26.45 17.66 4.22
N THR A 14 -27.03 17.62 3.03
CA THR A 14 -26.48 16.84 1.91
C THR A 14 -25.15 17.41 1.41
N ASP A 15 -24.97 18.73 1.38
CA ASP A 15 -23.68 19.37 1.06
C ASP A 15 -22.58 18.99 2.07
N VAL A 16 -22.90 19.00 3.38
CA VAL A 16 -21.94 18.58 4.42
C VAL A 16 -21.59 17.10 4.28
N VAL A 17 -22.59 16.22 4.12
CA VAL A 17 -22.36 14.78 3.93
C VAL A 17 -21.52 14.54 2.68
N HIS A 18 -21.85 15.19 1.57
CA HIS A 18 -21.10 15.06 0.33
C HIS A 18 -19.63 15.46 0.52
N ARG A 19 -19.36 16.63 1.12
CA ARG A 19 -17.99 17.08 1.40
C ARG A 19 -17.24 16.12 2.31
N LEU A 20 -17.87 15.62 3.35
CA LEU A 20 -17.25 14.63 4.25
C LEU A 20 -16.94 13.32 3.54
N THR A 21 -17.83 12.83 2.68
CA THR A 21 -17.57 11.61 1.90
C THR A 21 -16.45 11.79 0.90
N VAL A 22 -16.39 12.92 0.20
CA VAL A 22 -15.32 13.21 -0.76
C VAL A 22 -13.98 13.38 -0.05
N LEU A 23 -13.93 14.13 1.04
CA LEU A 23 -12.72 14.30 1.85
C LEU A 23 -12.27 12.97 2.48
N GLY A 24 -13.21 12.16 2.95
CA GLY A 24 -12.94 10.82 3.50
C GLY A 24 -12.37 9.88 2.44
N LEU A 25 -12.95 9.86 1.23
CA LEU A 25 -12.46 9.07 0.11
C LEU A 25 -11.06 9.53 -0.33
N ALA A 26 -10.85 10.84 -0.46
CA ALA A 26 -9.54 11.39 -0.81
C ALA A 26 -8.49 11.03 0.25
N GLY A 27 -8.82 11.18 1.54
CA GLY A 27 -7.93 10.79 2.64
C GLY A 27 -7.61 9.29 2.62
N PHE A 28 -8.62 8.44 2.39
CA PHE A 28 -8.43 6.99 2.25
C PHE A 28 -7.50 6.64 1.10
N CYS A 29 -7.66 7.27 -0.07
CA CYS A 29 -6.77 7.06 -1.22
C CYS A 29 -5.34 7.52 -0.94
N ILE A 30 -5.15 8.66 -0.27
CA ILE A 30 -3.82 9.17 0.09
C ILE A 30 -3.13 8.25 1.09
N VAL A 31 -3.83 7.84 2.15
CA VAL A 31 -3.29 6.94 3.17
C VAL A 31 -3.02 5.55 2.57
N GLY A 32 -3.97 5.01 1.80
CA GLY A 32 -3.84 3.71 1.14
C GLY A 32 -2.67 3.70 0.16
N GLY A 33 -2.65 4.64 -0.80
CA GLY A 33 -1.58 4.78 -1.78
C GLY A 33 -0.23 5.06 -1.12
N GLY A 34 -0.20 5.97 -0.14
CA GLY A 34 0.99 6.27 0.65
C GLY A 34 1.54 5.05 1.38
N SER A 35 0.68 4.20 1.94
CA SER A 35 1.13 2.99 2.65
C SER A 35 1.79 1.95 1.73
N ILE A 36 1.27 1.82 0.50
CA ILE A 36 1.83 0.93 -0.53
C ILE A 36 3.17 1.49 -1.01
N VAL A 37 3.22 2.76 -1.39
CA VAL A 37 4.45 3.43 -1.83
C VAL A 37 5.51 3.40 -0.73
N PHE A 38 5.12 3.65 0.52
CA PHE A 38 6.02 3.57 1.67
C PHE A 38 6.57 2.15 1.86
N ASN A 39 5.73 1.12 1.76
CA ASN A 39 6.19 -0.26 1.84
C ASN A 39 7.19 -0.61 0.72
N ILE A 40 6.90 -0.21 -0.51
CA ILE A 40 7.81 -0.43 -1.64
C ILE A 40 9.12 0.31 -1.40
N TRP A 41 9.06 1.59 -1.01
CA TRP A 41 10.26 2.41 -0.77
C TRP A 41 11.10 1.88 0.39
N ALA A 42 10.49 1.54 1.52
CA ALA A 42 11.19 0.99 2.68
C ALA A 42 11.82 -0.39 2.41
N ASN A 43 11.29 -1.14 1.44
CA ASN A 43 11.87 -2.38 0.94
C ASN A 43 12.69 -2.20 -0.35
N SER A 44 12.83 -0.97 -0.86
CA SER A 44 13.64 -0.67 -2.03
C SER A 44 15.09 -0.46 -1.63
N ASP A 45 16.04 -0.70 -2.54
CA ASP A 45 17.48 -0.47 -2.31
C ASP A 45 17.84 1.01 -2.09
N TYR A 46 16.89 1.92 -2.30
CA TYR A 46 17.04 3.36 -2.04
C TYR A 46 16.90 3.75 -0.56
N ALA A 47 16.33 2.89 0.29
CA ALA A 47 16.16 3.16 1.72
C ALA A 47 16.87 2.06 2.55
N PRO A 48 17.95 2.38 3.30
CA PRO A 48 18.71 1.38 4.07
C PRO A 48 18.01 0.96 5.38
N TRP A 49 16.68 0.89 5.39
CA TRP A 49 15.89 0.58 6.58
C TRP A 49 15.61 -0.91 6.77
N ASN A 50 15.65 -1.73 5.71
CA ASN A 50 15.47 -3.17 5.87
C ASN A 50 16.79 -3.90 6.05
N LYS A 51 17.18 -4.16 7.32
CA LYS A 51 18.40 -4.93 7.67
C LYS A 51 18.31 -6.42 7.31
N LYS A 52 17.09 -6.95 7.06
CA LYS A 52 16.82 -8.33 6.65
C LYS A 52 16.26 -8.39 5.23
N LYS A 53 16.73 -7.52 4.33
CA LYS A 53 16.37 -7.61 2.92
C LYS A 53 16.83 -8.98 2.40
N LEU A 54 15.95 -9.73 1.76
CA LEU A 54 16.29 -10.95 1.03
C LEU A 54 17.27 -10.53 -0.07
N LYS A 55 18.56 -10.63 0.23
CA LYS A 55 19.61 -10.51 -0.78
C LYS A 55 19.69 -11.83 -1.49
N PHE A 56 19.81 -11.76 -2.81
CA PHE A 56 20.11 -12.93 -3.60
C PHE A 56 21.58 -13.27 -3.33
N GLU A 57 21.82 -14.16 -2.37
CA GLU A 57 23.12 -14.78 -2.16
C GLU A 57 23.25 -15.89 -3.21
N GLU A 58 24.18 -15.74 -4.15
CA GLU A 58 24.41 -16.70 -5.24
C GLU A 58 24.61 -18.13 -4.70
N GLU A 59 25.18 -18.26 -3.51
CA GLU A 59 25.35 -19.52 -2.78
C GLU A 59 24.00 -20.22 -2.45
N GLN A 60 22.92 -19.49 -2.17
CA GLN A 60 21.60 -20.08 -1.94
C GLN A 60 20.97 -20.60 -3.24
N TYR A 61 21.28 -19.98 -4.37
CA TYR A 61 20.80 -20.43 -5.68
C TYR A 61 21.48 -21.74 -6.10
N HIS A 62 22.79 -21.87 -5.86
CA HIS A 62 23.52 -23.10 -6.11
C HIS A 62 23.09 -24.25 -5.18
N GLN A 63 22.92 -24.00 -3.87
CA GLN A 63 22.39 -25.01 -2.94
C GLN A 63 20.96 -25.48 -3.32
N SER A 64 20.07 -24.55 -3.71
CA SER A 64 18.70 -24.92 -4.08
C SER A 64 18.65 -25.73 -5.38
N ARG A 65 19.59 -25.48 -6.31
CA ARG A 65 19.77 -26.31 -7.52
C ARG A 65 20.27 -27.71 -7.19
N GLU A 66 21.29 -27.83 -6.35
CA GLU A 66 21.84 -29.14 -5.97
C GLU A 66 20.85 -30.00 -5.17
N VAL A 67 20.04 -29.39 -4.31
CA VAL A 67 18.95 -30.09 -3.59
C VAL A 67 17.84 -30.52 -4.54
N GLY A 68 17.49 -29.69 -5.53
CA GLY A 68 16.53 -30.05 -6.58
C GLY A 68 17.03 -31.20 -7.48
N GLU A 69 18.31 -31.20 -7.82
CA GLU A 69 18.94 -32.23 -8.65
C GLU A 69 19.07 -33.56 -7.89
N SER A 70 19.50 -33.54 -6.62
CA SER A 70 19.60 -34.73 -5.76
C SER A 70 18.25 -35.34 -5.37
N SER A 71 17.19 -34.53 -5.19
CA SER A 71 15.82 -35.06 -4.99
C SER A 71 15.22 -35.65 -6.27
N SER A 72 15.66 -35.23 -7.46
CA SER A 72 15.20 -35.80 -8.74
C SER A 72 15.85 -37.16 -9.02
N SER A 73 17.12 -37.33 -8.61
CA SER A 73 17.88 -38.59 -8.80
C SER A 73 17.55 -39.70 -7.80
N GLN A 74 16.72 -39.45 -6.78
CA GLN A 74 16.24 -40.47 -5.84
C GLN A 74 14.84 -41.00 -6.16
N VAL A 75 14.19 -40.49 -7.21
CA VAL A 75 12.82 -40.89 -7.62
C VAL A 75 12.84 -41.76 -8.89
N GLU A 76 14.02 -42.12 -9.41
CA GLU A 76 14.19 -43.07 -10.53
C GLU A 76 14.68 -44.44 -10.04
#